data_AF-A0A0J9YTX8-F1
#
_entry.id   AF-A0A0J9YTX8-F1
#
_cell.length_a   1.000
_cell.length_b   1.000
_cell.length_c   1.000
_cell.angle_alpha   90.00
_cell.angle_beta   90.00
_cell.angle_gamma   90.00
#
_symmetry.space_group_name_H-M   'P 1'
#
loop_
_entity.id
_entity.type
_entity.pdbx_description
1 polymer ?
#
loop_
_entity_poly.entity_id
_entity_poly.type
_entity_poly.pdbx_seq_one_letter_code
_entity_poly.pdbx_strand_id
1 'polypeptide(L)'
;MDTEEGVEVVWNEVQFSERKNYKLQEEKVRAVFDNLIQLEHLNIVKFHKYWADVKENKARVIFITEYMSSGSLKQFLKKTKKNHKTMN
;
A
#
# COMPACT_ATOMS: atom_id res chain seq x y z
N MET A 1 8.68 6.61 8.37
CA MET A 1 8.17 7.49 9.43
C MET A 1 7.82 8.80 8.79
N ASP A 2 6.63 9.31 9.04
CA ASP A 2 6.25 10.67 8.69
C ASP A 2 7.08 11.66 9.51
N THR A 3 7.58 12.71 8.85
CA THR A 3 8.49 13.68 9.47
C THR A 3 7.77 14.83 10.15
N GLU A 4 6.48 15.02 9.84
CA GLU A 4 5.66 16.09 10.42
C GLU A 4 5.07 15.67 11.78
N GLU A 5 4.35 14.54 11.81
CA GLU A 5 3.67 14.05 13.03
C GLU A 5 4.50 12.99 13.78
N GLY A 6 5.60 12.51 13.19
CA GLY A 6 6.46 11.48 13.80
C GLY A 6 5.86 10.08 13.81
N VAL A 7 4.78 9.84 13.05
CA VAL A 7 4.05 8.56 13.04
C VAL A 7 4.65 7.59 12.02
N GLU A 8 4.66 6.29 12.35
CA GLU A 8 5.07 5.26 11.39
C GLU A 8 4.07 5.11 10.24
N VAL A 9 4.57 5.01 9.02
CA VAL A 9 3.79 4.88 7.79
C VAL A 9 4.40 3.82 6.88
N VAL A 10 3.61 3.27 5.98
CA VAL A 10 4.06 2.29 5.00
C VAL A 10 4.30 2.96 3.66
N TRP A 11 5.50 2.73 3.10
CA TRP A 11 5.84 3.11 1.73
C TRP A 11 5.59 1.93 0.80
N ASN A 12 4.50 1.99 0.03
CA ASN A 12 4.16 0.96 -0.94
C ASN A 12 4.66 1.35 -2.33
N GLU A 13 5.22 0.40 -3.07
CA GLU A 13 5.69 0.60 -4.44
C GLU A 13 5.07 -0.43 -5.38
N VAL A 14 4.48 0.04 -6.48
CA VAL A 14 3.98 -0.81 -7.57
C VAL A 14 4.71 -0.42 -8.85
N GLN A 15 5.49 -1.35 -9.40
CA GLN A 15 6.18 -1.16 -10.67
C GLN A 15 5.37 -1.75 -11.83
N PHE A 16 5.29 -1.01 -12.93
CA PHE A 16 4.67 -1.47 -14.16
C PHE A 16 5.73 -2.14 -15.04
N SER A 17 5.37 -3.29 -15.61
CA SER A 17 6.27 -4.07 -16.48
C SER A 17 6.70 -3.28 -17.72
N GLU A 18 5.78 -2.51 -18.31
CA GLU A 18 6.03 -1.70 -19.49
C GLU A 18 5.46 -0.28 -19.35
N ARG A 19 6.25 0.72 -19.75
CA ARG A 19 5.86 2.14 -19.68
C ARG A 19 4.62 2.47 -20.52
N LYS A 20 4.44 1.80 -21.67
CA LYS A 20 3.26 2.01 -22.53
C LYS A 20 1.96 1.60 -21.84
N ASN A 21 2.00 0.53 -21.05
CA ASN A 21 0.84 0.06 -20.28
C ASN A 21 0.45 1.05 -19.20
N TYR A 22 1.43 1.66 -18.51
CA TYR A 22 1.14 2.72 -17.55
C TYR A 22 0.51 3.94 -18.21
N LYS A 23 1.08 4.45 -19.33
CA LYS A 23 0.54 5.63 -20.01
C LYS A 23 -0.94 5.48 -20.39
N LEU A 24 -1.35 4.29 -20.86
CA LEU A 24 -2.74 4.03 -21.22
C LEU A 24 -3.69 4.02 -20.01
N GLN A 25 -3.17 3.69 -18.82
CA GLN A 25 -3.95 3.60 -17.59
C GLN A 25 -3.74 4.77 -16.63
N GLU A 26 -2.87 5.72 -16.96
CA GLU A 26 -2.38 6.77 -16.05
C GLU A 26 -3.52 7.59 -15.44
N GLU A 27 -4.46 8.06 -16.26
CA GLU A 27 -5.63 8.83 -15.81
C GLU A 27 -6.53 8.00 -14.89
N LYS A 28 -6.77 6.74 -15.24
CA LYS A 28 -7.58 5.83 -14.42
C LYS A 28 -6.90 5.55 -13.08
N VAL A 29 -5.59 5.34 -13.08
CA VAL A 29 -4.80 5.13 -11.87
C VAL A 29 -4.85 6.38 -10.99
N ARG A 30 -4.65 7.58 -11.55
CA ARG A 30 -4.78 8.85 -10.81
C ARG A 30 -6.16 8.98 -10.17
N ALA A 31 -7.22 8.82 -10.95
CA ALA A 31 -8.59 8.95 -10.45
C ALA A 31 -8.89 7.96 -9.30
N VAL A 32 -8.36 6.74 -9.35
CA VAL A 32 -8.49 5.78 -8.24
C VAL A 32 -7.79 6.29 -6.99
N PHE A 33 -6.54 6.74 -7.09
CA PHE A 33 -5.80 7.22 -5.92
C PHE A 33 -6.33 8.54 -5.36
N ASP A 34 -6.82 9.45 -6.21
CA ASP A 34 -7.50 10.68 -5.81
C ASP A 34 -8.71 10.37 -4.92
N ASN A 35 -9.51 9.37 -5.31
CA ASN A 35 -10.64 8.91 -4.51
C ASN A 35 -10.19 8.22 -3.21
N LEU A 36 -9.11 7.44 -3.24
CA LEU A 36 -8.60 6.74 -2.06
C LEU A 36 -8.04 7.69 -1.00
N ILE A 37 -7.38 8.78 -1.39
CA ILE A 37 -6.88 9.81 -0.45
C ILE A 37 -8.03 10.48 0.31
N GLN A 38 -9.18 10.65 -0.33
CA GLN A 38 -10.34 11.30 0.29
C GLN A 38 -11.12 10.37 1.23
N LEU A 39 -10.84 9.07 1.20
CA LEU A 39 -11.59 8.08 1.95
C LEU A 39 -11.12 8.02 3.41
N GLU A 40 -12.01 8.36 4.34
CA GLU A 40 -11.75 8.32 5.77
C GLU A 40 -12.81 7.48 6.48
N HIS A 41 -12.40 6.35 7.06
CA HIS A 41 -13.29 5.44 7.76
C HIS A 41 -12.51 4.56 8.74
N LEU A 42 -13.07 4.28 9.92
CA LEU A 42 -12.41 3.53 10.99
C LEU A 42 -11.90 2.14 10.56
N ASN A 43 -12.63 1.48 9.66
CA ASN A 43 -12.34 0.11 9.22
C ASN A 43 -11.67 0.02 7.84
N ILE A 44 -11.21 1.15 7.28
CA ILE A 44 -10.52 1.19 5.98
C ILE A 44 -9.14 1.78 6.18
N VAL A 45 -8.14 1.11 5.62
CA VAL A 45 -6.75 1.57 5.72
C VAL A 45 -6.61 2.97 5.10
N LYS A 46 -6.15 3.95 5.88
CA LYS A 46 -6.00 5.34 5.42
C LYS A 46 -4.89 5.48 4.39
N PHE A 47 -5.20 6.16 3.27
CA PHE A 47 -4.22 6.59 2.27
C PHE A 47 -3.84 8.05 2.55
N HIS A 48 -2.55 8.31 2.73
CA HIS A 48 -2.06 9.66 3.06
C HIS A 48 -1.64 10.44 1.82
N LYS A 49 -0.92 9.79 0.90
CA LYS A 49 -0.35 10.44 -0.29
C LYS A 49 -0.03 9.40 -1.35
N TYR A 50 -0.01 9.83 -2.61
CA TYR A 50 0.57 9.04 -3.69
C TYR A 50 1.30 9.95 -4.69
N TRP A 51 2.17 9.36 -5.48
CA TRP A 51 2.71 9.97 -6.68
C TRP A 51 3.16 8.88 -7.66
N ALA A 52 3.41 9.27 -8.89
CA ALA A 52 3.97 8.40 -9.91
C ALA A 52 5.26 9.01 -10.45
N ASP A 53 6.25 8.16 -10.71
CA ASP A 53 7.51 8.53 -11.32
C ASP A 53 8.04 7.42 -12.23
N VAL A 54 9.21 7.65 -12.82
CA VAL A 54 9.89 6.66 -13.65
C VAL A 54 11.22 6.33 -13.00
N LYS A 55 11.42 5.07 -12.64
CA LYS A 55 12.68 4.53 -12.13
C LYS A 55 13.20 3.48 -13.11
N GLU A 56 14.45 3.61 -13.56
CA GLU A 56 15.09 2.63 -14.45
C GLU A 56 14.24 2.28 -15.69
N ASN A 57 13.63 3.32 -16.29
CA ASN A 57 12.75 3.22 -17.47
C ASN A 57 11.40 2.49 -17.25
N LYS A 58 11.09 2.11 -16.00
CA LYS A 58 9.80 1.55 -15.60
C LYS A 58 9.00 2.61 -14.85
N ALA A 59 7.74 2.78 -15.25
CA ALA A 59 6.82 3.58 -14.47
C ALA A 59 6.54 2.88 -13.14
N ARG A 60 6.47 3.63 -12.05
CA ARG A 60 6.02 3.12 -10.76
C ARG A 60 5.06 4.11 -10.11
N VAL A 61 4.19 3.56 -9.28
CA VAL A 61 3.32 4.34 -8.39
C VAL A 61 3.75 4.05 -6.97
N ILE A 62 3.99 5.12 -6.23
CA ILE A 62 4.27 5.08 -4.80
C ILE A 62 3.06 5.63 -4.08
N PHE A 63 2.67 4.96 -3.00
CA PHE A 63 1.59 5.42 -2.14
C PHE A 63 1.89 5.12 -0.68
N ILE A 64 1.47 6.07 0.16
CA ILE A 64 1.70 6.06 1.60
C ILE A 64 0.39 5.70 2.29
N THR A 65 0.44 4.68 3.13
CA THR A 65 -0.70 4.28 3.97
C THR A 65 -0.30 4.29 5.43
N GLU A 66 -1.30 4.28 6.31
CA GLU A 66 -1.07 4.06 7.73
C GLU A 66 -0.38 2.70 7.98
N TYR A 67 0.31 2.59 9.10
CA TYR A 67 1.01 1.38 9.50
C TYR A 67 0.14 0.47 10.37
N MET A 68 -0.02 -0.78 9.92
CA MET A 68 -0.75 -1.83 10.65
C MET A 68 0.21 -2.76 11.37
N SER A 69 0.53 -2.45 12.63
CA SER A 69 1.57 -3.12 13.42
C SER A 69 1.35 -4.62 13.65
N SER A 70 0.08 -5.06 13.71
CA SER A 70 -0.28 -6.48 13.94
C SER A 70 -0.26 -7.33 12.66
N GLY A 71 -0.03 -6.72 11.50
CA GLY A 71 -0.04 -7.38 10.20
C GLY A 71 -1.44 -7.83 9.76
N SER A 72 -1.47 -8.76 8.80
CA SER A 72 -2.72 -9.21 8.16
C SER A 72 -3.39 -10.35 8.93
N LEU A 73 -4.72 -10.44 8.80
CA LEU A 73 -5.50 -11.58 9.31
C LEU A 73 -4.99 -12.92 8.76
N LYS A 74 -4.50 -12.95 7.52
CA LYS A 74 -3.87 -14.15 6.92
C LYS A 74 -2.62 -14.58 7.69
N GLN A 75 -1.77 -13.64 8.10
CA GLN A 75 -0.58 -13.95 8.90
C GLN A 75 -0.98 -14.41 10.31
N PHE A 76 -1.97 -13.78 10.93
CA PHE A 76 -2.53 -14.22 12.21
C PHE A 76 -3.00 -15.68 12.14
N LEU A 77 -3.86 -16.02 11.17
CA LEU A 77 -4.37 -17.38 10.99
C LEU A 77 -3.25 -18.41 10.73
N LYS A 78 -2.20 -18.04 10.00
CA LYS A 78 -1.02 -18.91 9.79
C LYS A 78 -0.25 -19.17 11.09
N LYS A 79 -0.07 -18.15 11.94
CA LYS A 79 0.62 -18.29 13.24
C LYS A 79 -0.17 -19.18 14.18
N THR A 80 -1.48 -18.94 14.32
CA THR A 80 -2.34 -19.74 15.21
C THR A 80 -2.40 -21.21 14.80
N LYS A 81 -2.47 -21.52 13.49
CA LYS A 81 -2.41 -22.90 13.00
C LYS A 81 -1.07 -23.58 13.30
N LYS A 82 0.06 -22.87 13.21
CA LYS A 82 1.38 -23.42 13.56
C LYS A 82 1.47 -23.74 15.06
N ASN A 83 1.04 -22.81 15.90
CA ASN A 83 1.09 -22.98 17.36
C ASN A 83 0.25 -24.16 17.84
N HIS A 84 -0.91 -24.40 17.21
CA HIS A 84 -1.74 -25.56 17.52
C HIS A 84 -1.08 -26.89 17.14
N LYS A 85 -0.21 -26.93 16.12
CA LYS A 85 0.52 -28.15 15.74
C LYS A 85 1.69 -28.47 16.66
N THR A 86 2.29 -27.47 17.30
CA THR A 86 3.41 -27.65 18.23
C THR A 86 2.99 -27.99 19.66
N MET A 87 1.69 -27.88 19.98
CA MET A 87 1.14 -28.27 21.29
C MET A 87 0.59 -29.70 21.33
N ASN A 88 0.64 -30.41 20.22
CA ASN A 88 0.30 -31.84 20.10
C ASN A 88 1.55 -32.64 19.79
#